data_AF-A0A844EGX6-F1
#
_entry.id   AF-A0A844EGX6-F1
#
_cell.length_a   1.000
_cell.length_b   1.000
_cell.length_c   1.000
_cell.angle_alpha   90.00
_cell.angle_beta   90.00
_cell.angle_gamma   90.00
#
_symmetry.space_group_name_H-M   'P 1'
#
loop_
_entity.id
_entity.type
_entity.pdbx_description
1 polymer ?
#
loop_
_entity_poly.entity_id
_entity_poly.type
_entity_poly.pdbx_seq_one_letter_code
_entity_poly.pdbx_strand_id
1 'polypeptide(L)' 'IRMEFYGNGFLYNMVRIMVGVVVEIGSGMRPEHDILRLYAVKDRDQARRTMPASGLYLKRVYYEGEDPDHPTKLPKRQR' A
#
# COMPACT_ATOMS: atom_id res chain seq x y z
N ILE A 1 7.97 5.64 13.33
CA ILE A 1 7.87 5.76 11.85
C ILE A 1 6.39 5.77 11.49
N ARG A 2 5.94 6.67 10.62
CA ARG A 2 4.56 6.70 10.08
C ARG A 2 4.64 6.54 8.57
N MET A 3 3.78 5.70 7.99
CA MET A 3 3.68 5.48 6.55
C MET A 3 2.27 5.84 6.12
N GLU A 4 2.14 6.59 5.03
CA GLU A 4 0.84 7.01 4.50
C GLU A 4 0.69 6.45 3.08
N PHE A 5 -0.46 5.85 2.82
CA PHE A 5 -0.78 5.22 1.53
C PHE A 5 -1.99 5.93 0.94
N TYR A 6 -1.85 6.37 -0.31
CA TYR A 6 -2.88 7.06 -1.07
C TYR A 6 -3.26 6.21 -2.27
N GLY A 7 -4.56 6.12 -2.55
CA GLY A 7 -5.07 5.30 -3.65
C GLY A 7 -6.58 5.43 -3.78
N ASN A 8 -7.08 5.12 -4.97
CA ASN A 8 -8.52 5.05 -5.26
C ASN A 8 -9.18 3.80 -4.65
N GLY A 9 -8.39 2.76 -4.39
CA GLY A 9 -8.81 1.53 -3.75
C GLY A 9 -7.60 0.65 -3.46
N PHE A 10 -7.75 -0.25 -2.48
CA PHE A 10 -6.72 -1.21 -2.11
C PHE A 10 -7.28 -2.62 -2.15
N LEU A 11 -6.48 -3.57 -2.62
CA LEU A 11 -6.85 -4.99 -2.57
C LEU A 11 -6.80 -5.51 -1.12
N TYR A 12 -7.41 -6.68 -0.90
CA TYR A 12 -7.40 -7.33 0.41
C TYR A 12 -5.97 -7.58 0.92
N ASN A 13 -5.70 -7.08 2.13
CA ASN A 13 -4.39 -7.07 2.80
C ASN A 13 -3.26 -6.31 2.06
N MET A 14 -3.54 -5.60 0.97
CA MET A 14 -2.51 -4.96 0.13
C MET A 14 -1.58 -4.04 0.95
N VAL A 15 -2.14 -3.11 1.71
CA VAL A 15 -1.37 -2.16 2.53
C VAL A 15 -0.52 -2.90 3.57
N ARG A 16 -1.10 -3.88 4.27
CA ARG A 16 -0.42 -4.63 5.32
C ARG A 16 0.74 -5.48 4.80
N ILE A 17 0.65 -5.96 3.57
CA ILE A 17 1.71 -6.71 2.89
C ILE A 17 2.81 -5.76 2.43
N MET A 18 2.46 -4.62 1.81
CA MET A 18 3.44 -3.60 1.42
C MET A 18 4.27 -3.13 2.62
N VAL A 19 3.62 -2.87 3.76
CA VAL A 19 4.33 -2.51 5.00
C VAL A 19 5.26 -3.64 5.45
N GLY A 20 4.85 -4.91 5.32
CA GLY A 20 5.70 -6.06 5.64
C GLY A 20 7.00 -6.07 4.83
N VAL A 21 6.90 -5.86 3.52
CA VAL A 21 8.06 -5.78 2.62
C VAL A 21 8.97 -4.60 2.99
N VAL A 22 8.40 -3.41 3.24
CA VAL A 22 9.18 -2.23 3.62
C VAL A 22 9.90 -2.43 4.95
N VAL A 23 9.26 -3.08 5.94
CA VAL A 23 9.89 -3.39 7.23
C VAL A 23 11.01 -4.41 7.06
N GLU A 24 10.84 -5.44 6.23
CA GLU A 24 11.89 -6.42 5.92
C GLU A 24 13.12 -5.75 5.29
N ILE A 25 12.91 -4.80 4.38
CA ILE A 25 14.00 -4.03 3.77
C ILE A 25 14.68 -3.13 4.80
N GLY A 26 13.90 -2.34 5.55
CA GLY A 26 14.44 -1.44 6.57
C GLY A 26 15.14 -2.13 7.75
N SER A 27 14.92 -3.44 7.91
CA SER A 27 15.61 -4.27 8.91
C SER A 27 16.78 -5.07 8.34
N GLY A 28 17.09 -4.92 7.05
CA GLY A 28 18.18 -5.64 6.37
C GLY A 28 17.89 -7.11 6.08
N MET A 29 16.66 -7.59 6.29
CA MET A 29 16.26 -8.97 6.01
C MET A 29 15.98 -9.22 4.52
N ARG A 30 15.79 -8.15 3.74
CA ARG A 30 15.50 -8.18 2.31
C ARG A 30 16.26 -7.04 1.61
N PRO A 31 16.79 -7.25 0.39
CA PRO A 31 17.51 -6.18 -0.30
C PRO A 31 16.59 -5.07 -0.82
N GLU A 32 17.10 -3.86 -0.95
CA GLU A 32 16.32 -2.68 -1.36
C GLU A 32 15.66 -2.83 -2.74
N HIS A 33 16.35 -3.49 -3.69
CA HIS A 33 15.85 -3.72 -5.05
C HIS A 33 14.71 -4.76 -5.12
N ASP A 34 14.39 -5.44 -4.01
CA ASP A 34 13.45 -6.54 -4.03
C ASP A 34 12.01 -6.11 -4.28
N ILE A 35 11.66 -4.86 -3.97
CA ILE A 35 10.34 -4.30 -4.31
C ILE A 35 10.11 -4.32 -5.83
N LEU A 36 11.11 -3.94 -6.63
CA LEU A 36 11.01 -3.95 -8.09
C LEU A 36 10.88 -5.39 -8.62
N ARG A 37 11.62 -6.32 -8.03
CA ARG A 37 11.55 -7.75 -8.36
C ARG A 37 10.16 -8.32 -8.06
N LEU A 38 9.59 -8.02 -6.88
CA LEU A 38 8.25 -8.42 -6.48
C LEU A 38 7.17 -7.88 -7.43
N TYR A 39 7.32 -6.62 -7.86
CA TYR A 39 6.41 -6.02 -8.83
C TYR A 39 6.46 -6.71 -10.19
N ALA A 40 7.65 -7.09 -10.65
CA ALA A 40 7.84 -7.78 -11.93
C ALA A 40 7.30 -9.22 -11.90
N VAL A 41 7.58 -9.97 -10.83
CA VAL A 41 7.21 -11.39 -10.71
C VAL A 41 5.70 -11.59 -10.46
N LYS A 42 5.02 -10.59 -9.89
CA LYS A 42 3.57 -10.61 -9.62
C LYS A 42 3.10 -11.82 -8.80
N ASP A 43 3.98 -12.35 -7.97
CA ASP A 43 3.74 -13.51 -7.14
C ASP A 43 3.65 -13.10 -5.66
N ARG A 44 2.44 -13.22 -5.12
CA ARG A 44 2.14 -12.85 -3.72
C ARG A 44 2.86 -13.75 -2.71
N ASP A 45 3.18 -14.98 -3.08
CA ASP A 45 3.84 -15.92 -2.19
C ASP A 45 5.29 -15.53 -1.88
N GLN A 46 5.82 -14.50 -2.55
CA GLN A 46 7.14 -13.96 -2.28
C GLN A 46 7.11 -12.78 -1.30
N ALA A 47 5.92 -12.26 -1.01
CA ALA A 47 5.64 -11.22 -0.01
C ALA A 47 4.63 -11.73 1.03
N ARG A 48 4.96 -12.86 1.70
CA ARG A 48 4.01 -13.58 2.57
C ARG A 48 3.63 -12.84 3.86
N ARG A 49 4.53 -11.99 4.36
CA ARG A 49 4.36 -11.35 5.66
C ARG A 49 3.22 -10.33 5.61
N THR A 50 2.12 -10.64 6.30
CA THR A 50 1.03 -9.70 6.52
C THR A 50 1.19 -9.07 7.89
N MET A 51 1.45 -7.76 7.95
CA MET A 51 1.65 -7.06 9.23
C MET A 51 0.37 -7.01 10.08
N PRO A 52 0.44 -6.87 11.41
CA PRO A 52 -0.73 -6.76 12.28
C PRO A 52 -1.69 -5.62 11.86
N ALA A 53 -3.00 -5.85 12.02
CA ALA A 53 -4.01 -4.86 11.64
C ALA A 53 -4.07 -3.66 12.59
N SER A 54 -3.64 -3.81 13.84
CA SER A 54 -3.70 -2.77 14.89
C SER A 54 -2.92 -1.49 14.54
N GLY A 55 -1.94 -1.57 13.63
CA GLY A 55 -1.17 -0.41 13.16
C GLY A 55 -1.76 0.30 11.94
N LEU A 56 -2.84 -0.22 11.35
CA LEU A 56 -3.49 0.33 10.17
C LEU A 56 -4.80 1.02 10.55
N TYR A 57 -4.97 2.26 10.10
CA TYR A 57 -6.22 3.01 10.24
C TYR A 57 -6.50 3.80 8.97
N LEU A 58 -7.78 4.05 8.70
CA LEU A 58 -8.22 4.92 7.61
C LEU A 58 -8.05 6.37 8.05
N LYS A 59 -7.11 7.09 7.42
CA LYS A 59 -6.80 8.48 7.78
C LYS A 59 -7.83 9.46 7.21
N ARG A 60 -8.13 9.37 5.91
CA ARG A 60 -9.06 10.27 5.22
C ARG A 60 -9.62 9.60 3.96
N VAL A 61 -10.84 9.97 3.60
CA VAL A 61 -11.47 9.65 2.31
C VAL A 61 -11.67 10.98 1.59
N TYR A 62 -11.28 11.05 0.33
CA TYR A 62 -11.45 12.23 -0.51
C TYR A 62 -12.60 12.03 -1.48
N TYR A 63 -13.47 13.02 -1.59
CA TYR A 63 -14.49 13.10 -2.64
C TYR A 63 -14.02 14.02 -3.78
N GLU A 64 -14.81 14.07 -4.86
CA GLU A 64 -14.49 14.86 -6.06
C GLU A 64 -14.25 16.33 -5.71
N GLY A 65 -13.07 16.85 -6.07
CA GLY A 65 -12.67 18.24 -5.80
C GLY A 65 -12.10 18.51 -4.40
N GLU A 66 -12.03 17.51 -3.51
CA GLU A 66 -11.56 17.69 -2.13
C GLU A 66 -10.07 17.38 -1.91
N ASP A 67 -9.39 16.79 -2.89
CA ASP A 67 -7.97 16.46 -2.82
C ASP A 67 -7.14 17.42 -3.68
N PRO A 68 -6.61 18.51 -3.09
CA PRO A 68 -5.82 19.51 -3.83
C PRO A 68 -4.44 18.98 -4.23
N ASP A 69 -3.90 17.99 -3.51
CA ASP A 69 -2.53 17.47 -3.70
C ASP A 69 -2.52 16.27 -4.65
N HIS A 70 -3.58 15.46 -4.65
CA HIS A 70 -3.74 14.31 -5.51
C HIS A 70 -5.13 14.34 -6.14
N PRO A 71 -5.35 15.14 -7.21
CA PRO A 71 -6.64 15.22 -7.90
C PRO A 71 -6.97 13.86 -8.50
N THR A 72 -7.55 13.00 -7.69
CA THR A 72 -7.83 11.63 -8.05
C THR A 72 -8.96 11.71 -9.05
N LYS A 73 -8.72 11.19 -10.27
CA LYS A 73 -9.79 10.95 -11.24
C LYS A 73 -10.67 9.84 -10.67
N LEU A 74 -11.49 10.17 -9.68
CA LEU A 74 -12.46 9.25 -9.12
C LEU A 74 -13.42 8.90 -10.27
N PRO A 75 -13.64 7.62 -10.56
CA PRO A 75 -14.65 7.24 -11.54
C PRO A 75 -15.98 7.82 -11.09
N LYS A 76 -16.70 8.51 -11.99
CA LYS A 76 -18.06 9.02 -11.71
C LYS A 76 -18.92 7.83 -11.27
N ARG A 77 -19.26 7.77 -9.97
CA ARG A 77 -20.17 6.82 -9.33
C ARG A 77 -20.26 5.45 -10.04
N GLN A 78 -19.43 4.48 -9.62
CA GLN A 78 -19.80 3.08 -9.84
C GLN A 78 -20.94 2.76 -8.87
N ARG A 79 -22.15 2.58 -9.43
CA ARG A 79 -23.31 2.02 -8.72
C ARG A 79 -23.05 0.58 -8.35
#